data_AF-E3LL15-F1
#
_entry.id   AF-E3LL15-F1
#
_cell.length_a   1.000
_cell.length_b   1.000
_cell.length_c   1.000
_cell.angle_alpha   90.00
_cell.angle_beta   90.00
_cell.angle_gamma   90.00
#
_symmetry.space_group_name_H-M   'P 1'
#
loop_
_entity.id
_entity.type
_entity.pdbx_description
1 polymer ?
#
loop_
_entity_poly.entity_id
_entity_poly.type
_entity_poly.pdbx_seq_one_letter_code
_entity_poly.pdbx_strand_id
1 'polypeptide(L)'
;MTEETYEFITLTNENASELSEFLMSHFLLEEPLNRASGMTRQNFQPFVDKLFERTLNIPFSFALVEKESRKIAACAMSSLWKNEKNDHEGAGDSGNHGDEFTFGNEEKKEIGAIGKILTELHAKFFQLRPDIVQVLHLYVSNSSRFAISVIKFEFVIKHRSSNLVKYKITEYCS
;
A
#
# COMPACT_ATOMS: atom_id res chain seq x y z
N MET A 1 -2.07 -13.79 -24.09
CA MET A 1 -0.65 -13.47 -24.38
C MET A 1 -0.04 -12.76 -23.17
N THR A 2 -0.01 -13.38 -21.99
CA THR A 2 0.25 -12.61 -20.75
C THR A 2 1.26 -13.24 -19.80
N GLU A 3 1.40 -14.56 -19.73
CA GLU A 3 2.37 -15.21 -18.83
C GLU A 3 3.81 -15.28 -19.39
N GLU A 4 3.99 -15.18 -20.70
CA GLU A 4 5.32 -15.27 -21.30
C GLU A 4 6.14 -13.98 -21.09
N THR A 5 5.50 -12.82 -21.06
CA THR A 5 6.19 -11.51 -21.05
C THR A 5 6.43 -10.95 -19.65
N TYR A 6 5.64 -11.35 -18.65
CA TYR A 6 5.70 -10.78 -17.32
C TYR A 6 5.93 -11.84 -16.24
N GLU A 7 6.56 -11.45 -15.15
CA GLU A 7 6.72 -12.27 -13.95
C GLU A 7 6.27 -11.52 -12.69
N PHE A 8 5.79 -12.29 -11.72
CA PHE A 8 5.47 -11.77 -10.40
C PHE A 8 6.69 -11.84 -9.49
N ILE A 9 6.98 -10.73 -8.81
CA ILE A 9 7.99 -10.66 -7.76
C ILE A 9 7.39 -10.17 -6.46
N THR A 10 7.98 -10.58 -5.34
CA THR A 10 7.73 -9.94 -4.05
C THR A 10 8.60 -8.70 -3.96
N LEU A 11 7.99 -7.57 -3.61
CA LEU A 11 8.71 -6.31 -3.47
C LEU A 11 9.48 -6.28 -2.15
N THR A 12 10.75 -5.90 -2.23
CA THR A 12 11.63 -5.66 -1.08
C THR A 12 12.27 -4.28 -1.18
N ASN A 13 13.06 -3.90 -0.17
CA ASN A 13 13.83 -2.65 -0.21
C ASN A 13 14.82 -2.57 -1.38
N GLU A 14 15.22 -3.70 -1.98
CA GLU A 14 16.07 -3.71 -3.18
C GLU A 14 15.36 -3.08 -4.39
N ASN A 15 14.02 -3.12 -4.42
CA ASN A 15 13.22 -2.55 -5.50
C ASN A 15 12.86 -1.07 -5.28
N ALA A 16 13.23 -0.47 -4.14
CA ALA A 16 12.72 0.84 -3.72
C ALA A 16 13.01 1.95 -4.74
N SER A 17 14.22 2.00 -5.31
CA SER A 17 14.59 3.05 -6.27
C SER A 17 13.75 2.98 -7.55
N GLU A 18 13.60 1.79 -8.14
CA GLU A 18 12.81 1.61 -9.36
C GLU A 18 11.32 1.82 -9.10
N LEU A 19 10.83 1.32 -7.96
CA LEU A 19 9.45 1.48 -7.55
C LEU A 19 9.10 2.94 -7.29
N SER A 20 10.01 3.73 -6.71
CA SER A 20 9.83 5.16 -6.51
C SER A 20 9.61 5.86 -7.85
N GLU A 21 10.47 5.59 -8.83
CA GLU A 21 10.33 6.18 -10.18
C GLU A 21 9.05 5.73 -10.88
N PHE A 22 8.64 4.47 -10.71
CA PHE A 22 7.37 3.97 -11.21
C PHE A 22 6.18 4.74 -10.59
N LEU A 23 6.15 4.88 -9.27
CA LEU A 23 5.10 5.62 -8.56
C LEU A 23 5.06 7.09 -8.95
N MET A 24 6.23 7.73 -9.11
CA MET A 24 6.33 9.13 -9.54
C MET A 24 5.90 9.35 -11.00
N SER A 25 6.08 8.35 -11.85
CA SER A 25 5.78 8.45 -13.29
C SER A 25 4.36 8.00 -13.64
N HIS A 26 3.71 7.24 -12.75
CA HIS A 26 2.35 6.73 -12.95
C HIS A 26 1.40 7.17 -11.84
N PHE A 27 1.63 6.75 -10.59
CA PHE A 27 0.66 6.92 -9.51
C PHE A 27 0.42 8.40 -9.16
N LEU A 28 1.50 9.17 -9.09
CA LEU A 28 1.43 10.62 -8.87
C LEU A 28 0.57 11.33 -9.93
N LEU A 29 0.63 10.87 -11.17
CA LEU A 29 -0.05 11.52 -12.31
C LEU A 29 -1.48 11.03 -12.52
N GLU A 30 -1.78 9.79 -12.14
CA GLU A 30 -3.05 9.13 -12.45
C GLU A 30 -4.01 9.08 -11.25
N GLU A 31 -3.50 9.07 -10.02
CA GLU A 31 -4.33 8.96 -8.83
C GLU A 31 -5.20 10.23 -8.63
N PRO A 32 -6.53 10.08 -8.42
CA PRO A 32 -7.45 11.22 -8.36
C PRO A 32 -7.11 12.31 -7.34
N LEU A 33 -6.72 11.96 -6.12
CA LEU A 33 -6.41 12.93 -5.06
C LEU A 33 -5.15 13.72 -5.38
N ASN A 34 -4.11 13.05 -5.87
CA ASN A 34 -2.85 13.66 -6.33
C ASN A 34 -3.11 14.66 -7.46
N ARG A 35 -3.95 14.28 -8.44
CA ARG A 35 -4.34 15.17 -9.53
C ARG A 35 -5.15 16.36 -9.03
N ALA A 36 -6.12 16.12 -8.16
CA ALA A 36 -7.00 17.16 -7.63
C ALA A 36 -6.25 18.20 -6.76
N SER A 37 -5.26 17.76 -5.98
CA SER A 37 -4.46 18.66 -5.14
C SER A 37 -3.29 19.32 -5.89
N GLY A 38 -3.07 18.97 -7.16
CA GLY A 38 -1.87 19.39 -7.90
C GLY A 38 -0.58 18.93 -7.20
N MET A 39 -0.56 17.67 -6.75
CA MET A 39 0.58 17.06 -6.07
C MET A 39 1.81 17.09 -7.00
N THR A 40 2.94 17.54 -6.47
CA THR A 40 4.23 17.57 -7.19
C THR A 40 5.10 16.42 -6.72
N ARG A 41 6.13 16.05 -7.49
CA ARG A 41 7.11 15.03 -7.07
C ARG A 41 7.71 15.35 -5.69
N GLN A 42 8.07 16.62 -5.45
CA GLN A 42 8.63 17.08 -4.18
C GLN A 42 7.68 16.83 -2.99
N ASN A 43 6.39 17.09 -3.18
CA ASN A 43 5.39 16.90 -2.12
C ASN A 43 4.93 15.45 -1.97
N PHE A 44 5.11 14.64 -3.03
CA PHE A 44 4.74 13.23 -3.04
C PHE A 44 5.85 12.33 -2.45
N GLN A 45 7.12 12.73 -2.53
CA GLN A 45 8.24 11.93 -2.03
C GLN A 45 8.09 11.50 -0.56
N PRO A 46 7.71 12.37 0.39
CA PRO A 46 7.50 11.95 1.78
C PRO A 46 6.44 10.86 1.95
N PHE A 47 5.44 10.82 1.08
CA PHE A 47 4.46 9.74 1.07
C PHE A 47 5.05 8.43 0.58
N VAL A 48 5.86 8.46 -0.48
CA VAL A 48 6.55 7.28 -1.02
C VAL A 48 7.48 6.69 0.04
N ASP A 49 8.25 7.54 0.73
CA ASP A 49 9.18 7.09 1.78
C ASP A 49 8.43 6.36 2.91
N LYS A 50 7.33 6.96 3.40
CA LYS A 50 6.48 6.36 4.44
C LYS A 50 5.77 5.10 3.94
N LEU A 51 5.36 5.06 2.68
CA LEU A 51 4.78 3.88 2.06
C LEU A 51 5.80 2.73 2.06
N PHE A 52 7.05 2.98 1.71
CA PHE A 52 8.09 1.96 1.63
C PHE A 52 8.44 1.38 3.00
N GLU A 53 8.63 2.24 3.99
CA GLU A 53 8.85 1.83 5.39
C GLU A 53 7.79 0.81 5.87
N ARG A 54 6.54 1.04 5.49
CA ARG A 54 5.39 0.25 5.95
C ARG A 54 5.17 -1.06 5.18
N THR A 55 5.58 -1.10 3.92
CA THR A 55 5.12 -2.12 2.97
C THR A 55 6.24 -3.00 2.41
N LEU A 56 7.49 -2.53 2.37
CA LEU A 56 8.63 -3.30 1.84
C LEU A 56 9.33 -4.15 2.90
N ASN A 57 9.05 -3.90 4.18
CA ASN A 57 9.57 -4.69 5.31
C ASN A 57 8.69 -5.91 5.64
N ILE A 58 7.60 -6.13 4.89
CA ILE A 58 6.69 -7.27 5.07
C ILE A 58 6.44 -7.97 3.72
N PRO A 59 6.25 -9.31 3.70
CA PRO A 59 6.16 -10.08 2.45
C PRO A 59 4.76 -10.06 1.82
N PHE A 60 4.12 -8.89 1.76
CA PHE A 60 2.75 -8.72 1.27
C PHE A 60 2.60 -7.67 0.16
N SER A 61 3.73 -7.21 -0.37
CA SER A 61 3.80 -6.29 -1.49
C SER A 61 4.37 -7.00 -2.71
N PHE A 62 3.76 -6.80 -3.87
CA PHE A 62 4.06 -7.53 -5.10
C PHE A 62 4.16 -6.58 -6.28
N ALA A 63 4.98 -6.95 -7.26
CA ALA A 63 5.04 -6.28 -8.54
C ALA A 63 4.94 -7.27 -9.69
N LEU A 64 4.41 -6.78 -10.80
CA LEU A 64 4.50 -7.41 -12.11
C LEU A 64 5.65 -6.75 -12.86
N VAL A 65 6.62 -7.55 -13.29
CA VAL A 65 7.84 -7.08 -13.96
C VAL A 65 7.91 -7.67 -15.36
N GLU A 66 8.22 -6.83 -16.35
CA GLU A 66 8.46 -7.30 -17.72
C GLU A 66 9.79 -8.07 -17.79
N LYS A 67 9.76 -9.32 -18.27
CA LYS A 67 10.93 -10.21 -18.24
C LYS A 67 12.11 -9.67 -19.06
N GLU A 68 11.84 -9.05 -20.21
CA GLU A 68 12.87 -8.55 -21.12
C GLU A 68 13.53 -7.26 -20.60
N SER A 69 12.73 -6.26 -20.24
CA SER A 69 13.24 -4.96 -19.82
C SER A 69 13.59 -4.88 -18.33
N ARG A 70 13.11 -5.87 -17.56
CA ARG A 70 13.15 -5.90 -16.09
C ARG A 70 12.41 -4.74 -15.43
N LYS A 71 11.55 -4.03 -16.16
CA LYS A 71 10.81 -2.88 -15.61
C LYS A 71 9.54 -3.28 -14.90
N ILE A 72 9.24 -2.62 -13.79
CA ILE A 72 7.95 -2.69 -13.11
C ILE A 72 6.84 -2.18 -14.04
N ALA A 73 5.85 -3.03 -14.31
CA ALA A 73 4.66 -2.73 -15.10
C ALA A 73 3.43 -2.43 -14.22
N ALA A 74 3.40 -3.01 -13.03
CA ALA A 74 2.37 -2.81 -12.02
C ALA A 74 2.89 -3.15 -10.62
N CYS A 75 2.31 -2.55 -9.59
CA CYS A 75 2.60 -2.87 -8.20
C CYS A 75 1.35 -2.87 -7.33
N ALA A 76 1.37 -3.73 -6.31
CA ALA A 76 0.41 -3.77 -5.22
C ALA A 76 1.16 -3.75 -3.91
N MET A 77 0.99 -2.69 -3.12
CA MET A 77 1.73 -2.48 -1.88
C MET A 77 0.78 -2.54 -0.70
N SER A 78 1.06 -3.44 0.24
CA SER A 78 0.20 -3.67 1.41
C SER A 78 0.96 -3.37 2.69
N SER A 79 0.28 -2.76 3.68
CA SER A 79 0.83 -2.63 5.04
C SER A 79 -0.08 -3.30 6.06
N LEU A 80 0.54 -3.76 7.14
CA LEU A 80 -0.18 -4.34 8.27
C LEU A 80 -0.54 -3.22 9.26
N TRP A 81 -1.83 -3.03 9.51
CA TRP A 81 -2.34 -2.13 10.54
C TRP A 81 -2.78 -2.91 11.75
N LYS A 82 -2.48 -2.40 12.94
CA LYS A 82 -2.93 -2.98 14.21
C LYS A 82 -3.94 -2.06 14.88
N ASN A 83 -4.87 -2.67 15.61
CA ASN A 83 -5.83 -1.96 16.45
C ASN A 83 -5.14 -1.55 17.75
N GLU A 84 -4.75 -0.29 17.84
CA GLU A 84 -4.02 0.29 18.98
C GLU A 84 -4.73 0.10 20.32
N LYS A 85 -6.07 0.00 20.34
CA LYS A 85 -6.84 -0.24 21.57
C LYS A 85 -6.65 -1.64 22.16
N ASN A 86 -6.16 -2.59 21.37
CA ASN A 86 -5.89 -3.97 21.81
C ASN A 86 -4.39 -4.21 22.10
N ASP A 87 -3.54 -3.19 21.98
CA ASP A 87 -2.09 -3.28 22.22
C ASP A 87 -1.81 -3.11 23.72
N HIS A 88 -2.17 -4.12 24.52
CA HIS A 88 -2.06 -4.05 25.97
C HIS A 88 -0.69 -4.45 26.54
N GLU A 89 0.24 -5.00 25.76
CA GLU A 89 1.55 -5.43 26.28
C GLU A 89 2.66 -5.28 25.22
N GLY A 90 3.59 -4.35 25.45
CA GLY A 90 4.99 -4.49 25.02
C GLY A 90 5.31 -4.39 23.52
N ALA A 91 4.92 -3.31 22.84
CA ALA A 91 5.52 -2.98 21.55
C ALA A 91 6.95 -2.44 21.76
N GLY A 92 7.91 -3.35 21.88
CA GLY A 92 9.29 -3.05 21.50
C GLY A 92 9.29 -2.60 20.04
N ASP A 93 9.75 -1.37 19.82
CA ASP A 93 10.33 -0.79 18.61
C ASP A 93 10.20 -1.63 17.33
N SER A 94 8.97 -1.83 16.86
CA SER A 94 8.70 -2.47 15.57
C SER A 94 7.78 -1.56 14.75
N GLY A 95 8.28 -0.33 14.54
CA GLY A 95 8.19 0.58 13.37
C GLY A 95 6.98 0.61 12.43
N ASN A 96 5.88 -0.08 12.71
CA ASN A 96 4.67 -0.09 11.89
C ASN A 96 3.50 0.36 12.76
N HIS A 97 3.71 1.48 13.42
CA HIS A 97 2.66 2.21 14.10
C HIS A 97 1.77 2.85 13.03
N GLY A 98 0.47 2.94 13.32
CA GLY A 98 -0.51 3.62 12.49
C GLY A 98 -0.29 5.12 12.41
N ASP A 99 0.97 5.58 12.39
CA ASP A 99 1.37 6.98 12.42
C ASP A 99 0.61 7.79 11.40
N GLU A 100 0.02 8.87 11.89
CA GLU A 100 -0.73 9.86 11.13
C GLU A 100 -0.05 10.16 9.79
N PHE A 101 -0.80 10.12 8.69
CA PHE A 101 -0.30 10.58 7.41
C PHE A 101 -0.19 12.11 7.43
N THR A 102 0.94 12.60 7.92
CA THR A 102 1.26 14.02 7.89
C THR A 102 1.92 14.37 6.56
N PHE A 103 1.09 14.70 5.58
CA PHE A 103 1.57 15.35 4.36
C PHE A 103 1.80 16.85 4.68
N GLY A 104 2.85 17.13 5.43
CA GLY A 104 3.20 18.50 5.81
C GLY A 104 3.58 19.32 4.57
N ASN A 105 2.75 20.30 4.22
CA ASN A 105 3.15 21.36 3.29
C ASN A 105 2.45 22.67 3.72
N GLU A 106 3.24 23.66 4.15
CA GLU A 106 2.72 24.97 4.59
C GLU A 106 2.09 25.78 3.45
N GLU A 107 2.50 25.51 2.20
CA GLU A 107 2.04 26.20 0.99
C GLU A 107 0.79 25.57 0.37
N LYS A 108 0.50 24.29 0.61
CA LYS A 108 -0.64 23.55 0.03
C LYS A 108 -1.44 22.77 1.07
N LYS A 109 -2.38 23.47 1.71
CA LYS A 109 -3.23 22.93 2.79
C LYS A 109 -4.11 21.75 2.36
N GLU A 110 -4.42 21.65 1.07
CA GLU A 110 -5.21 20.58 0.46
C GLU A 110 -4.51 19.23 0.57
N ILE A 111 -3.18 19.22 0.45
CA ILE A 111 -2.35 18.02 0.61
C ILE A 111 -2.41 17.52 2.06
N GLY A 112 -2.32 18.44 3.02
CA GLY A 112 -2.51 18.11 4.44
C GLY A 112 -3.92 17.60 4.75
N ALA A 113 -4.94 18.08 4.03
CA ALA A 113 -6.32 17.60 4.19
C ALA A 113 -6.49 16.14 3.73
N ILE A 114 -5.82 15.73 2.65
CA ILE A 114 -5.83 14.33 2.20
C ILE A 114 -5.30 13.40 3.31
N GLY A 115 -4.20 13.78 3.97
CA GLY A 115 -3.65 13.04 5.11
C GLY A 115 -4.61 12.85 6.27
N LYS A 116 -5.31 13.91 6.63
CA LYS A 116 -6.32 13.88 7.69
C LYS A 116 -7.48 12.96 7.33
N ILE A 117 -7.98 13.05 6.10
CA ILE A 117 -9.07 12.18 5.61
C ILE A 117 -8.65 10.71 5.70
N LEU A 118 -7.47 10.36 5.18
CA LEU A 118 -6.98 8.97 5.19
C LEU A 118 -6.79 8.46 6.63
N THR A 119 -6.22 9.28 7.52
CA THR A 119 -6.04 8.93 8.93
C THR A 119 -7.37 8.74 9.65
N GLU A 120 -8.35 9.62 9.41
CA GLU A 120 -9.68 9.51 10.02
C GLU A 120 -10.41 8.24 9.56
N LEU A 121 -10.31 7.87 8.28
CA LEU A 121 -10.89 6.64 7.75
C LEU A 121 -10.31 5.40 8.41
N HIS A 122 -8.99 5.33 8.59
CA HIS A 122 -8.34 4.23 9.31
C HIS A 122 -8.79 4.15 10.77
N ALA A 123 -8.87 5.29 11.46
CA ALA A 123 -9.33 5.32 12.86
C ALA A 123 -10.79 4.85 12.99
N LYS A 124 -11.67 5.28 12.08
CA LYS A 124 -13.09 4.86 12.07
C LYS A 124 -13.26 3.39 11.78
N PHE A 125 -12.42 2.77 10.96
CA PHE A 125 -12.48 1.33 10.70
C PHE A 125 -12.39 0.52 12.00
N PHE A 126 -11.39 0.78 12.86
CA PHE A 126 -11.23 0.06 14.12
C PHE A 126 -12.30 0.41 15.17
N GLN A 127 -12.91 1.61 15.08
CA GLN A 127 -14.09 1.93 15.90
C GLN A 127 -15.31 1.08 15.51
N LEU A 128 -15.51 0.86 14.21
CA LEU A 128 -16.61 0.04 13.70
C LEU A 128 -16.36 -1.46 13.92
N ARG A 129 -15.09 -1.89 13.92
CA ARG A 129 -14.67 -3.29 14.08
C ARG A 129 -13.63 -3.45 15.20
N PRO A 130 -14.02 -3.22 16.47
CA PRO A 130 -13.11 -3.32 17.60
C PRO A 130 -12.62 -4.75 17.86
N ASP A 131 -13.33 -5.75 17.32
CA ASP A 131 -12.98 -7.17 17.40
C ASP A 131 -11.79 -7.56 16.51
N ILE A 132 -11.47 -6.74 15.50
CA ILE A 132 -10.33 -6.95 14.62
C ILE A 132 -9.07 -6.39 15.29
N VAL A 133 -8.07 -7.26 15.43
CA VAL A 133 -6.77 -6.92 16.04
C VAL A 133 -5.80 -6.36 14.99
N GLN A 134 -5.84 -6.89 13.77
CA GLN A 134 -4.93 -6.47 12.70
C GLN A 134 -5.56 -6.64 11.32
N VAL A 135 -5.16 -5.80 10.37
CA VAL A 135 -5.63 -5.81 8.98
C VAL A 135 -4.46 -5.63 8.04
N LEU A 136 -4.43 -6.43 6.97
CA LEU A 136 -3.56 -6.15 5.83
C LEU A 136 -4.31 -5.18 4.90
N HIS A 137 -3.84 -3.94 4.84
CA HIS A 137 -4.44 -2.87 4.04
C HIS A 137 -3.67 -2.73 2.73
N LEU A 138 -4.38 -2.73 1.60
CA LEU A 138 -3.81 -2.43 0.28
C LEU A 138 -3.74 -0.91 0.10
N TYR A 139 -2.53 -0.35 0.04
CA TYR A 139 -2.29 1.10 -0.02
C TYR A 139 -2.24 1.64 -1.42
N VAL A 140 -1.50 0.95 -2.28
CA VAL A 140 -1.30 1.35 -3.67
C VAL A 140 -1.57 0.13 -4.51
N SER A 141 -2.52 0.26 -5.42
CA SER A 141 -2.66 -0.61 -6.57
C SER A 141 -2.50 0.29 -7.78
N ASN A 142 -1.41 0.09 -8.52
CA ASN A 142 -1.16 0.86 -9.72
C ASN A 142 -0.70 -0.04 -10.85
N SER A 143 -1.26 0.19 -12.03
CA SER A 143 -0.97 -0.52 -13.25
C SER A 143 -0.71 0.49 -14.34
N SER A 144 0.36 0.29 -15.12
CA SER A 144 0.35 0.84 -16.48
C SER A 144 -0.88 0.31 -17.24
N ARG A 145 -1.36 1.03 -18.25
CA ARG A 145 -2.64 0.84 -18.98
C ARG A 145 -3.03 -0.60 -19.38
N PHE A 146 -2.14 -1.58 -19.27
CA PHE A 146 -2.30 -2.96 -19.68
C PHE A 146 -2.50 -3.98 -18.54
N ALA A 147 -2.38 -3.63 -17.25
CA ALA A 147 -2.40 -4.60 -16.14
C ALA A 147 -3.63 -4.56 -15.20
N ILE A 148 -4.67 -3.79 -15.55
CA ILE A 148 -5.87 -3.55 -14.72
C ILE A 148 -6.62 -4.85 -14.34
N SER A 149 -6.53 -5.90 -15.15
CA SER A 149 -7.28 -7.15 -14.93
C SER A 149 -6.60 -8.17 -14.01
N VAL A 150 -5.34 -7.96 -13.62
CA VAL A 150 -4.52 -9.04 -13.01
C VAL A 150 -4.47 -8.97 -11.48
N ILE A 151 -4.88 -7.85 -10.86
CA ILE A 151 -4.60 -7.62 -9.44
C ILE A 151 -5.89 -7.45 -8.63
N LYS A 152 -6.38 -8.57 -8.06
CA LYS A 152 -7.46 -8.57 -7.04
C LYS A 152 -6.96 -9.28 -5.78
N PHE A 153 -6.92 -8.57 -4.66
CA PHE A 153 -6.49 -9.09 -3.36
C PHE A 153 -7.61 -8.97 -2.32
N GLU A 154 -7.84 -10.02 -1.52
CA GLU A 154 -8.78 -10.02 -0.39
C GLU A 154 -8.10 -10.70 0.81
N PHE A 155 -7.94 -9.98 1.93
CA PHE A 155 -7.30 -10.51 3.16
C PHE A 155 -8.06 -10.12 4.42
N VAL A 156 -8.37 -11.11 5.27
CA VAL A 156 -8.93 -10.92 6.61
C VAL A 156 -8.15 -11.80 7.59
N ILE A 157 -7.40 -11.19 8.52
CA ILE A 157 -6.65 -11.93 9.55
C ILE A 157 -7.41 -11.82 10.88
N LYS A 158 -8.01 -12.93 11.35
CA LYS A 158 -8.68 -13.00 12.66
C LYS A 158 -7.76 -13.70 13.66
N HIS A 159 -7.47 -13.05 14.78
CA HIS A 159 -6.67 -13.64 15.87
C HIS A 159 -7.34 -13.41 17.23
N ARG A 160 -8.15 -14.39 17.64
CA ARG A 160 -8.56 -14.67 19.02
C ARG A 160 -8.94 -16.15 19.07
N SER A 161 -8.00 -16.99 19.51
CA SER A 161 -8.12 -18.44 19.75
C SER A 161 -8.26 -19.37 18.53
N SER A 162 -7.13 -20.04 18.23
CA SER A 162 -7.00 -21.45 17.84
C SER A 162 -7.43 -21.96 16.47
N ASN A 163 -7.77 -21.16 15.44
CA ASN A 163 -7.93 -21.69 14.08
C ASN A 163 -7.63 -20.64 12.98
N LEU A 164 -6.84 -21.07 11.99
CA LEU A 164 -6.35 -20.39 10.77
C LEU A 164 -7.45 -19.64 9.96
N VAL A 165 -7.08 -18.80 8.97
CA VAL A 165 -7.30 -19.11 7.52
C VAL A 165 -6.73 -18.09 6.52
N LYS A 166 -5.95 -18.70 5.61
CA LYS A 166 -5.54 -18.50 4.20
C LYS A 166 -5.86 -17.22 3.40
N TYR A 167 -4.81 -16.85 2.67
CA TYR A 167 -4.74 -16.03 1.46
C TYR A 167 -5.15 -16.89 0.24
N LYS A 168 -6.08 -16.45 -0.62
CA LYS A 168 -6.35 -17.09 -1.92
C LYS A 168 -6.29 -16.04 -3.03
N ILE A 169 -5.21 -16.11 -3.83
CA ILE A 169 -5.10 -15.42 -5.12
C ILE A 169 -5.87 -16.29 -6.13
N THR A 170 -6.91 -15.74 -6.75
CA THR A 170 -7.67 -16.45 -7.79
C THR A 170 -7.79 -15.51 -8.98
N GLU A 171 -7.21 -15.93 -10.11
CA GLU A 171 -7.41 -15.35 -11.46
C GLU A 171 -8.89 -15.32 -11.82
N TYR A 172 -9.33 -14.39 -12.69
CA TYR A 172 -10.26 -14.64 -13.81
C TYR A 172 -10.40 -13.37 -14.68
N CYS A 173 -9.97 -13.47 -15.93
CA CYS A 173 -10.68 -12.83 -17.05
C CYS A 173 -11.62 -13.89 -17.62
N SER A 174 -12.92 -13.61 -17.66
CA SER A 174 -13.87 -14.23 -18.60
C SER A 174 -14.38 -13.15 -19.54
#